data_AF-A0A962TW14-F1
#
_entry.id   AF-A0A962TW14-F1
#
_cell.length_a   1.000
_cell.length_b   1.000
_cell.length_c   1.000
_cell.angle_alpha   90.00
_cell.angle_beta   90.00
_cell.angle_gamma   90.00
#
_symmetry.space_group_name_H-M   'P 1'
#
loop_
_entity.id
_entity.type
_entity.pdbx_description
1 polymer ?
#
loop_
_entity_poly.entity_id
_entity_poly.type
_entity_poly.pdbx_seq_one_letter_code
_entity_poly.pdbx_strand_id
1 'polypeptide(L)'
;MHELDPANLVRSGEGEYVAAPNGLQIVGCDQYPDHGNTKPEAGSQWLLTDLRAGLDTGLQCLSGLGPMGRLHPYHEYQAHRLMRLFEDREPKTLRCVKDAMFATAVATSPKGVATDDPLYRVLRQVGHPGIVIDTYRVAGILSRQYDDQTYRDFFHLAEAQIIEHRYGQPLRPANLHRYQDRASLLFHETVHWLGHEHSAIYPDVTSLYEACCFGGSDYITDPAINRAHAETACAILKDDTLWSNAYHPYRQMRIWHLKGYDRFKARMRADFDP
;
A
#
# COMPACT_ATOMS: atom_id res chain seq x y z
N MET A 1 -6.57 0.93 18.40
CA MET A 1 -6.75 2.03 17.42
C MET A 1 -6.69 3.43 18.03
N HIS A 2 -7.22 3.69 19.24
CA HIS A 2 -7.13 5.02 19.88
C HIS A 2 -5.72 5.61 19.99
N GLU A 3 -4.68 4.77 20.03
CA GLU A 3 -3.28 5.21 20.06
C GLU A 3 -2.77 5.82 18.74
N LEU A 4 -3.49 5.60 17.63
CA LEU A 4 -3.22 6.21 16.33
C LEU A 4 -3.98 7.53 16.12
N ASP A 5 -4.39 8.19 17.20
CA ASP A 5 -4.98 9.53 17.10
C ASP A 5 -3.89 10.57 16.76
N PRO A 6 -4.05 11.40 15.71
CA PRO A 6 -3.11 12.47 15.39
C PRO A 6 -2.84 13.43 16.55
N ALA A 7 -3.77 13.56 17.50
CA ALA A 7 -3.58 14.36 18.71
C ALA A 7 -2.52 13.79 19.68
N ASN A 8 -2.20 12.49 19.58
CA ASN A 8 -1.23 11.81 20.44
C ASN A 8 0.20 11.87 19.91
N LEU A 9 0.43 12.56 18.79
CA LEU A 9 1.72 12.66 18.14
C LEU A 9 2.68 13.56 18.92
N VAL A 10 3.82 13.00 19.33
CA VAL A 10 4.88 13.75 20.03
C VAL A 10 6.07 13.93 19.10
N ARG A 11 6.52 15.18 18.92
CA ARG A 11 7.76 15.50 18.19
C ARG A 11 8.98 15.21 19.07
N SER A 12 9.96 14.50 18.52
CA SER A 12 11.27 14.38 19.18
C SER A 12 12.07 15.68 19.04
N GLY A 13 12.82 16.05 20.09
CA GLY A 13 13.62 17.28 20.11
C GLY A 13 14.91 17.23 19.28
N GLU A 14 15.31 16.06 18.76
CA GLU A 14 16.61 15.87 18.09
C GLU A 14 16.53 15.22 16.69
N GLY A 15 15.34 15.01 16.13
CA GLY A 15 15.20 14.45 14.79
C GLY A 15 13.77 14.46 14.25
N GLU A 16 13.67 14.52 12.92
CA GLU A 16 12.51 14.61 12.02
C GLU A 16 11.49 13.44 12.14
N TYR A 17 11.18 13.00 13.36
CA TYR A 17 10.19 11.97 13.56
C TYR A 17 9.15 12.29 14.62
N VAL A 18 7.98 11.76 14.37
CA VAL A 18 6.81 11.88 15.24
C VAL A 18 6.46 10.49 15.73
N ALA A 19 6.37 10.32 17.05
CA ALA A 19 6.09 9.04 17.67
C ALA A 19 4.63 8.98 18.17
N ALA A 20 3.99 7.83 17.98
CA ALA A 20 2.74 7.48 18.64
C ALA A 20 2.99 6.52 19.82
N PRO A 21 2.09 6.46 20.82
CA PRO A 21 2.26 5.65 22.04
C PRO A 21 2.53 4.15 21.81
N ASN A 22 2.16 3.62 20.65
CA ASN A 22 2.30 2.21 20.29
C ASN A 22 3.64 1.85 19.62
N GLY A 23 4.66 2.70 19.79
CA GLY A 23 5.98 2.50 19.19
C GLY A 23 6.06 2.83 17.69
N LEU A 24 4.99 3.37 17.09
CA LEU A 24 5.00 3.82 15.70
C LEU A 24 5.81 5.12 15.56
N GLN A 25 6.75 5.14 14.63
CA GLN A 25 7.62 6.26 14.29
C GLN A 25 7.32 6.70 12.86
N ILE A 26 7.03 7.98 12.67
CA ILE A 26 6.83 8.58 11.36
C ILE A 26 8.05 9.44 11.02
N VAL A 27 8.75 9.16 9.92
CA VAL A 27 10.03 9.79 9.56
C VAL A 27 9.91 10.46 8.19
N GLY A 28 10.23 11.75 8.10
CA GLY A 28 10.35 12.48 6.82
C GLY A 28 9.03 12.67 6.05
N CYS A 29 7.87 12.58 6.72
CA CYS A 29 6.53 12.60 6.11
C CYS A 29 5.81 13.95 6.23
N ASP A 30 6.53 15.06 6.38
CA ASP A 30 5.95 16.40 6.49
C ASP A 30 5.23 16.86 5.20
N GLN A 31 5.69 16.34 4.05
CA GLN A 31 5.14 16.62 2.72
C GLN A 31 4.15 15.56 2.23
N TYR A 32 3.73 14.61 3.07
CA TYR A 32 2.71 13.65 2.68
C TYR A 32 1.32 14.32 2.54
N PRO A 33 0.45 13.91 1.59
CA PRO A 33 0.70 12.94 0.51
C PRO A 33 1.37 13.58 -0.71
N ASP A 34 1.39 14.91 -0.81
CA ASP A 34 1.92 15.62 -1.94
C ASP A 34 2.76 16.84 -1.52
N HIS A 35 3.84 17.09 -2.27
CA HIS A 35 4.82 18.15 -2.01
C HIS A 35 4.29 19.58 -2.25
N GLY A 36 2.97 19.79 -2.21
CA GLY A 36 2.32 21.09 -2.25
C GLY A 36 1.92 21.61 -0.86
N ASN A 37 2.20 20.86 0.21
CA ASN A 37 1.70 21.19 1.53
C ASN A 37 2.47 22.37 2.16
N THR A 38 1.78 23.49 2.37
CA THR A 38 2.35 24.70 2.99
C THR A 38 2.42 24.63 4.52
N LYS A 39 1.86 23.56 5.13
CA LYS A 39 1.88 23.31 6.57
C LYS A 39 2.59 21.98 6.87
N PRO A 40 3.91 21.98 7.13
CA PRO A 40 4.70 20.76 7.35
C PRO A 40 4.19 19.83 8.46
N GLU A 41 3.52 20.38 9.49
CA GLU A 41 2.93 19.59 10.59
C GLU A 41 1.71 18.76 10.16
N ALA A 42 1.04 19.14 9.07
CA ALA A 42 -0.15 18.45 8.60
C ALA A 42 0.17 17.11 7.91
N GLY A 43 1.35 16.95 7.29
CA GLY A 43 1.66 15.75 6.51
C GLY A 43 1.68 14.46 7.35
N SER A 44 2.39 14.48 8.49
CA SER A 44 2.43 13.32 9.39
C SER A 44 1.06 13.02 10.02
N GLN A 45 0.26 14.06 10.29
CA GLN A 45 -1.11 13.89 10.79
C GLN A 45 -2.04 13.28 9.74
N TRP A 46 -1.92 13.70 8.47
CA TRP A 46 -2.68 13.11 7.37
C TRP A 46 -2.29 11.66 7.13
N LEU A 47 -0.99 11.34 7.16
CA LEU A 47 -0.52 9.96 7.06
C LEU A 47 -1.12 9.07 8.14
N LEU A 48 -1.13 9.54 9.40
CA LEU A 48 -1.71 8.78 10.50
C LEU A 48 -3.24 8.65 10.36
N THR A 49 -3.91 9.70 9.87
CA THR A 49 -5.35 9.69 9.60
C THR A 49 -5.69 8.65 8.53
N ASP A 50 -4.94 8.62 7.42
CA ASP A 50 -5.14 7.65 6.34
C ASP A 50 -4.83 6.23 6.82
N LEU A 51 -3.75 6.02 7.61
CA LEU A 51 -3.42 4.72 8.20
C LEU A 51 -4.56 4.25 9.11
N ARG A 52 -5.08 5.14 9.97
CA ARG A 52 -6.18 4.83 10.87
C ARG A 52 -7.44 4.44 10.09
N ALA A 53 -7.80 5.22 9.08
CA ALA A 53 -8.95 4.93 8.22
C ALA A 53 -8.79 3.59 7.48
N GLY A 54 -7.58 3.27 7.02
CA GLY A 54 -7.25 2.00 6.38
C GLY A 54 -7.41 0.82 7.33
N LEU A 55 -6.87 0.94 8.54
CA LEU A 55 -7.01 -0.08 9.58
C LEU A 55 -8.46 -0.26 10.05
N ASP A 56 -9.21 0.82 10.25
CA ASP A 56 -10.62 0.75 10.65
C ASP A 56 -11.44 0.00 9.58
N THR A 57 -11.28 0.40 8.31
CA THR A 57 -11.99 -0.22 7.17
C THR A 57 -11.59 -1.68 6.98
N GLY A 58 -10.28 -1.94 6.92
CA GLY A 58 -9.74 -3.28 6.68
C GLY A 58 -10.06 -4.24 7.82
N LEU A 59 -9.84 -3.86 9.09
CA LEU A 59 -10.14 -4.74 10.22
C LEU A 59 -11.64 -5.01 10.36
N GLN A 60 -12.50 -4.02 10.08
CA GLN A 60 -13.95 -4.22 10.05
C GLN A 60 -14.36 -5.20 8.93
N CYS A 61 -13.77 -5.07 7.74
CA CYS A 61 -13.98 -5.99 6.63
C CYS A 61 -13.55 -7.43 6.98
N LEU A 62 -12.33 -7.60 7.49
CA LEU A 62 -11.76 -8.92 7.80
C LEU A 62 -12.48 -9.65 8.96
N SER A 63 -13.05 -8.89 9.90
CA SER A 63 -13.88 -9.43 11.00
C SER A 63 -15.33 -9.73 10.58
N GLY A 64 -15.69 -9.49 9.32
CA GLY A 64 -17.03 -9.76 8.80
C GLY A 64 -18.09 -8.73 9.19
N LEU A 65 -17.67 -7.57 9.72
CA LEU A 65 -18.52 -6.45 10.11
C LEU A 65 -18.67 -5.40 8.99
N GLY A 66 -18.02 -5.61 7.85
CA GLY A 66 -18.10 -4.73 6.67
C GLY A 66 -19.27 -5.06 5.74
N PRO A 67 -19.49 -4.25 4.69
CA PRO A 67 -20.61 -4.41 3.75
C PRO A 67 -20.59 -5.73 2.98
N MET A 68 -19.42 -6.36 2.88
CA MET A 68 -19.22 -7.63 2.20
C MET A 68 -19.66 -8.83 3.05
N GLY A 69 -20.03 -8.61 4.31
CA GLY A 69 -20.43 -9.65 5.25
C GLY A 69 -19.28 -10.58 5.64
N ARG A 70 -19.62 -11.75 6.18
CA ARG A 70 -18.63 -12.68 6.75
C ARG A 70 -17.73 -13.28 5.66
N LEU A 71 -16.41 -13.12 5.84
CA LEU A 71 -15.36 -13.82 5.08
C LEU A 71 -15.01 -15.15 5.73
N HIS A 72 -14.14 -15.97 5.11
CA HIS A 72 -13.68 -17.19 5.75
C HIS A 72 -12.91 -16.89 7.07
N PRO A 73 -13.05 -17.69 8.15
CA PRO A 73 -12.45 -17.42 9.48
C PRO A 73 -10.92 -17.20 9.49
N TYR A 74 -10.21 -17.71 8.48
CA TYR A 74 -8.79 -17.41 8.26
C TYR A 74 -8.50 -15.90 8.24
N HIS A 75 -9.41 -15.09 7.69
CA HIS A 75 -9.23 -13.65 7.54
C HIS A 75 -9.44 -12.90 8.86
N GLU A 76 -10.39 -13.33 9.69
CA GLU A 76 -10.55 -12.84 11.07
C GLU A 76 -9.28 -13.12 11.89
N TYR A 77 -8.67 -14.30 11.72
CA TYR A 77 -7.37 -14.60 12.32
C TYR A 77 -6.26 -13.65 11.85
N GLN A 78 -6.22 -13.26 10.57
CA GLN A 78 -5.26 -12.24 10.11
C GLN A 78 -5.53 -10.86 10.73
N ALA A 79 -6.80 -10.47 10.89
CA ALA A 79 -7.17 -9.22 11.56
C ALA A 79 -6.62 -9.18 12.99
N HIS A 80 -6.79 -10.28 13.75
CA HIS A 80 -6.22 -10.39 15.10
C HIS A 80 -4.70 -10.32 15.11
N ARG A 81 -4.01 -10.95 14.15
CA ARG A 81 -2.55 -10.84 14.05
C ARG A 81 -2.10 -9.39 13.81
N LEU A 82 -2.81 -8.67 12.94
CA LEU A 82 -2.51 -7.26 12.65
C LEU A 82 -2.76 -6.37 13.87
N MET A 83 -3.89 -6.57 14.56
CA MET A 83 -4.18 -5.86 15.81
C MET A 83 -3.07 -6.06 16.85
N ARG A 84 -2.63 -7.31 17.05
CA ARG A 84 -1.53 -7.61 17.98
C ARG A 84 -0.24 -6.90 17.61
N LEU A 85 0.11 -6.82 16.32
CA LEU A 85 1.27 -6.05 15.89
C LEU A 85 1.11 -4.59 16.32
N PHE A 86 -0.03 -3.96 16.08
CA PHE A 86 -0.26 -2.55 16.43
C PHE A 86 -0.39 -2.28 17.94
N GLU A 87 -0.74 -3.27 18.74
CA GLU A 87 -0.78 -3.21 20.22
C GLU A 87 0.60 -3.46 20.85
N ASP A 88 1.49 -4.16 20.15
CA ASP A 88 2.87 -4.36 20.59
C ASP A 88 3.62 -3.02 20.65
N ARG A 89 4.51 -2.86 21.63
CA ARG A 89 5.37 -1.69 21.79
C ARG A 89 6.65 -1.77 20.96
N GLU A 90 6.90 -2.90 20.31
CA GLU A 90 8.01 -3.03 19.35
C GLU A 90 7.98 -1.86 18.33
N PRO A 91 9.13 -1.23 18.03
CA PRO A 91 9.19 -0.10 17.12
C PRO A 91 8.66 -0.46 15.74
N LYS A 92 7.86 0.44 15.16
CA LYS A 92 7.36 0.34 13.79
C LYS A 92 7.67 1.63 13.05
N THR A 93 8.05 1.57 11.78
CA THR A 93 8.50 2.76 11.06
C THR A 93 7.63 3.03 9.82
N LEU A 94 7.08 4.23 9.71
CA LEU A 94 6.60 4.79 8.45
C LEU A 94 7.62 5.83 7.99
N ARG A 95 8.26 5.61 6.84
CA ARG A 95 9.21 6.57 6.27
C ARG A 95 8.71 7.08 4.93
N CYS A 96 8.71 8.38 4.76
CA CYS A 96 8.49 8.97 3.44
C CYS A 96 9.83 9.28 2.78
N VAL A 97 9.89 9.01 1.48
CA VAL A 97 11.02 9.30 0.60
C VAL A 97 10.51 10.06 -0.61
N LYS A 98 11.41 10.79 -1.26
CA LYS A 98 11.11 11.61 -2.41
C LYS A 98 11.82 11.04 -3.63
N ASP A 99 11.08 10.41 -4.52
CA ASP A 99 11.62 9.90 -5.79
C ASP A 99 12.83 8.98 -5.57
N ALA A 100 12.64 7.97 -4.72
CA ALA A 100 13.67 6.98 -4.37
C ALA A 100 13.32 5.57 -4.85
N MET A 101 12.07 5.35 -5.28
CA MET A 101 11.60 4.07 -5.79
C MET A 101 10.48 4.26 -6.83
N PHE A 102 10.26 3.22 -7.64
CA PHE A 102 9.20 3.21 -8.66
C PHE A 102 7.87 2.66 -8.14
N ALA A 103 7.80 2.24 -6.88
CA ALA A 103 6.59 1.80 -6.19
C ALA A 103 6.01 2.93 -5.33
N THR A 104 4.69 2.96 -5.18
CA THR A 104 4.00 3.95 -4.35
C THR A 104 4.36 3.83 -2.88
N ALA A 105 4.35 2.61 -2.38
CA ALA A 105 4.86 2.24 -1.07
C ALA A 105 5.42 0.82 -1.14
N VAL A 106 6.23 0.46 -0.15
CA VAL A 106 6.69 -0.92 0.08
C VAL A 106 6.94 -1.16 1.56
N ALA A 107 6.44 -2.29 2.04
CA ALA A 107 6.64 -2.76 3.40
C ALA A 107 7.77 -3.78 3.53
N THR A 108 8.37 -3.81 4.72
CA THR A 108 9.21 -4.94 5.14
C THR A 108 8.35 -6.19 5.42
N SER A 109 8.85 -7.37 5.07
CA SER A 109 8.25 -8.66 5.41
C SER A 109 9.07 -9.36 6.51
N PRO A 110 8.48 -10.20 7.37
CA PRO A 110 9.21 -11.07 8.29
C PRO A 110 10.26 -11.96 7.63
N LYS A 111 10.15 -12.22 6.32
CA LYS A 111 11.14 -12.99 5.55
C LYS A 111 12.41 -12.21 5.22
N GLY A 112 12.42 -10.90 5.46
CA GLY A 112 13.48 -10.00 5.05
C GLY A 112 13.44 -9.66 3.56
N VAL A 113 14.44 -8.93 3.11
CA VAL A 113 14.64 -8.55 1.70
C VAL A 113 16.01 -9.05 1.24
N ALA A 114 16.07 -9.66 0.06
CA ALA A 114 17.32 -10.18 -0.50
C ALA A 114 18.27 -9.02 -0.84
N THR A 115 19.59 -9.22 -0.70
CA THR A 115 20.59 -8.15 -0.89
C THR A 115 20.71 -7.64 -2.32
N ASP A 116 20.29 -8.45 -3.29
CA ASP A 116 20.24 -8.16 -4.72
C ASP A 116 18.89 -7.55 -5.16
N ASP A 117 17.91 -7.45 -4.26
CA ASP A 117 16.65 -6.77 -4.52
C ASP A 117 16.88 -5.27 -4.74
N PRO A 118 16.32 -4.66 -5.80
CA PRO A 118 16.42 -3.21 -6.03
C PRO A 118 15.96 -2.34 -4.86
N LEU A 119 15.03 -2.84 -4.04
CA LEU A 119 14.47 -2.16 -2.87
C LEU A 119 15.28 -2.39 -1.59
N TYR A 120 16.27 -3.29 -1.60
CA TYR A 120 17.09 -3.63 -0.44
C TYR A 120 17.65 -2.39 0.26
N ARG A 121 18.19 -1.43 -0.54
CA ARG A 121 18.79 -0.21 -0.02
C ARG A 121 17.81 0.67 0.75
N VAL A 122 16.55 0.66 0.36
CA VAL A 122 15.48 1.48 0.94
C VAL A 122 14.90 0.77 2.17
N LEU A 123 14.55 -0.51 2.04
CA LEU A 123 13.91 -1.29 3.11
C LEU A 123 14.85 -1.59 4.30
N ARG A 124 16.16 -1.78 4.07
CA ARG A 124 17.12 -2.03 5.16
C ARG A 124 17.24 -0.89 6.18
N GLN A 125 16.75 0.30 5.85
CA GLN A 125 16.91 1.49 6.68
C GLN A 125 15.75 1.72 7.68
N VAL A 126 14.67 0.93 7.59
CA VAL A 126 13.47 1.11 8.43
C VAL A 126 13.21 -0.03 9.40
N GLY A 127 13.84 -1.20 9.22
CA GLY A 127 13.63 -2.39 10.05
C GLY A 127 12.22 -2.97 9.89
N HIS A 128 12.02 -4.22 10.30
CA HIS A 128 10.68 -4.81 10.37
C HIS A 128 10.09 -4.63 11.78
N PRO A 129 8.83 -4.16 11.93
CA PRO A 129 7.90 -3.75 10.88
C PRO A 129 8.13 -2.31 10.38
N GLY A 130 8.26 -2.15 9.07
CA GLY A 130 8.44 -0.85 8.42
C GLY A 130 7.71 -0.74 7.09
N ILE A 131 7.35 0.49 6.72
CA ILE A 131 6.79 0.87 5.41
C ILE A 131 7.57 2.08 4.92
N VAL A 132 8.01 2.03 3.67
CA VAL A 132 8.54 3.19 2.95
C VAL A 132 7.49 3.67 1.95
N ILE A 133 7.25 4.97 1.88
CA ILE A 133 6.24 5.61 1.03
C ILE A 133 6.95 6.61 0.13
N ASP A 134 6.80 6.48 -1.18
CA ASP A 134 7.34 7.45 -2.13
C ASP A 134 6.29 8.51 -2.45
N THR A 135 6.44 9.70 -1.87
CA THR A 135 5.48 10.79 -2.00
C THR A 135 5.43 11.37 -3.42
N TYR A 136 6.43 11.11 -4.27
CA TYR A 136 6.32 11.44 -5.70
C TYR A 136 5.34 10.50 -6.40
N ARG A 137 5.42 9.20 -6.12
CA ARG A 137 4.53 8.21 -6.71
C ARG A 137 3.09 8.39 -6.21
N VAL A 138 2.90 8.58 -4.90
CA VAL A 138 1.57 8.87 -4.31
C VAL A 138 0.93 10.09 -4.97
N ALA A 139 1.70 11.16 -5.22
CA ALA A 139 1.22 12.41 -5.78
C ALA A 139 1.06 12.41 -7.32
N GLY A 140 1.39 11.31 -8.02
CA GLY A 140 1.41 11.28 -9.49
C GLY A 140 2.46 12.19 -10.11
N ILE A 141 3.56 12.46 -9.39
CA ILE A 141 4.66 13.30 -9.86
C ILE A 141 5.60 12.46 -10.72
N LEU A 142 6.04 12.98 -11.87
CA LEU A 142 7.01 12.30 -12.73
C LEU A 142 8.36 12.11 -12.00
N SER A 143 8.99 10.95 -12.14
CA SER A 143 10.31 10.72 -11.55
C SER A 143 11.36 11.57 -12.26
N ARG A 144 12.34 12.09 -11.55
CA ARG A 144 13.52 12.79 -12.09
C ARG A 144 14.67 11.84 -12.40
N GLN A 145 14.54 10.56 -12.05
CA GLN A 145 15.58 9.56 -12.20
C GLN A 145 15.68 8.98 -13.62
N TYR A 146 14.70 9.23 -14.50
CA TYR A 146 14.78 8.78 -15.88
C TYR A 146 15.78 9.61 -16.71
N ASP A 147 16.30 8.97 -17.76
CA ASP A 147 17.08 9.65 -18.79
C ASP A 147 16.18 10.50 -19.72
N ASP A 148 16.81 11.41 -20.47
CA ASP A 148 16.08 12.31 -21.38
C ASP A 148 15.33 11.55 -22.47
N GLN A 149 15.86 10.41 -22.90
CA GLN A 149 15.23 9.60 -23.94
C GLN A 149 13.89 9.03 -23.46
N THR A 150 13.84 8.53 -22.22
CA THR A 150 12.61 8.05 -21.60
C THR A 150 11.58 9.18 -21.44
N TYR A 151 12.01 10.39 -21.07
CA TYR A 151 11.09 11.54 -21.02
C TYR A 151 10.47 11.87 -22.38
N ARG A 152 11.24 11.79 -23.46
CA ARG A 152 10.73 12.02 -24.83
C ARG A 152 9.85 10.88 -25.32
N ASP A 153 10.33 9.65 -25.21
CA ASP A 153 9.73 8.52 -25.91
C ASP A 153 8.52 7.96 -25.19
N PHE A 154 8.56 7.92 -23.85
CA PHE A 154 7.50 7.33 -23.04
C PHE A 154 6.55 8.40 -22.49
N PHE A 155 7.08 9.51 -22.01
CA PHE A 155 6.27 10.59 -21.43
C PHE A 155 5.91 11.70 -22.42
N HIS A 156 6.43 11.62 -23.66
CA HIS A 156 6.15 12.57 -24.75
C HIS A 156 6.39 14.04 -24.35
N LEU A 157 7.39 14.29 -23.52
CA LEU A 157 7.77 15.65 -23.10
C LEU A 157 8.59 16.36 -24.17
N ALA A 158 8.28 17.64 -24.40
CA ALA A 158 9.12 18.54 -25.19
C ALA A 158 10.38 18.96 -24.41
N GLU A 159 11.46 19.37 -25.12
CA GLU A 159 12.73 19.79 -24.49
C GLU A 159 12.56 20.82 -23.37
N ALA A 160 11.72 21.84 -23.58
CA ALA A 160 11.43 22.83 -22.55
C ALA A 160 10.80 22.22 -21.28
N GLN A 161 9.92 21.22 -21.45
CA GLN A 161 9.29 20.50 -20.33
C GLN A 161 10.30 19.57 -19.64
N ILE A 162 11.25 18.99 -20.37
CA ILE A 162 12.34 18.18 -19.77
C ILE A 162 13.23 19.09 -18.91
N ILE A 163 13.61 20.26 -19.41
CA ILE A 163 14.39 21.25 -18.66
C ILE A 163 13.62 21.70 -17.41
N GLU A 164 12.34 22.06 -17.55
CA GLU A 164 11.49 22.44 -16.41
C GLU A 164 11.35 21.30 -15.40
N HIS A 165 11.17 20.06 -15.85
CA HIS A 165 11.08 18.90 -14.96
C HIS A 165 12.37 18.68 -14.16
N ARG A 166 13.53 18.81 -14.81
CA ARG A 166 14.84 18.61 -14.19
C ARG A 166 15.17 19.68 -13.17
N TYR A 167 14.90 20.95 -13.48
CA TYR A 167 15.43 22.08 -12.71
C TYR A 167 14.36 22.97 -12.06
N GLY A 168 13.10 22.82 -12.46
CA GLY A 168 11.96 23.62 -12.01
C GLY A 168 11.03 22.85 -11.07
N GLN A 169 9.73 23.08 -11.23
CA GLN A 169 8.70 22.44 -10.42
C GLN A 169 8.52 20.96 -10.83
N PRO A 170 8.15 20.07 -9.89
CA PRO A 170 7.86 18.68 -10.25
C PRO A 170 6.66 18.59 -11.19
N LEU A 171 6.82 17.91 -12.33
CA LEU A 171 5.74 17.74 -13.28
C LEU A 171 4.72 16.70 -12.81
N ARG A 172 3.44 17.00 -13.01
CA ARG A 172 2.29 16.11 -12.77
C ARG A 172 1.55 15.88 -14.10
N PRO A 173 2.06 14.99 -14.95
CA PRO A 173 1.43 14.72 -16.24
C PRO A 173 0.10 13.97 -16.03
N ALA A 174 -0.88 14.21 -16.89
CA ALA A 174 -2.23 13.67 -16.74
C ALA A 174 -2.32 12.14 -16.84
N ASN A 175 -1.35 11.51 -17.51
CA ASN A 175 -1.24 10.06 -17.68
C ASN A 175 -0.51 9.34 -16.53
N LEU A 176 -0.03 10.06 -15.51
CA LEU A 176 0.47 9.43 -14.30
C LEU A 176 -0.64 9.31 -13.27
N HIS A 177 -1.01 8.07 -12.97
CA HIS A 177 -1.99 7.78 -11.93
C HIS A 177 -1.54 8.33 -10.57
N ARG A 178 -2.45 9.06 -9.91
CA ARG A 178 -2.33 9.45 -8.51
C ARG A 178 -3.11 8.44 -7.68
N TYR A 179 -2.44 7.76 -6.74
CA TYR A 179 -3.13 6.86 -5.82
C TYR A 179 -4.06 7.68 -4.92
N GLN A 180 -5.38 7.42 -4.99
CA GLN A 180 -6.41 8.26 -4.38
C GLN A 180 -6.84 7.71 -3.02
N ASP A 181 -7.10 6.40 -2.93
CA ASP A 181 -7.44 5.65 -1.74
C ASP A 181 -6.20 5.33 -0.89
N ARG A 182 -5.61 6.37 -0.36
CA ARG A 182 -4.42 6.28 0.50
C ARG A 182 -4.64 5.39 1.74
N ALA A 183 -5.88 5.27 2.22
CA ALA A 183 -6.22 4.39 3.32
C ALA A 183 -6.07 2.92 2.92
N SER A 184 -6.57 2.55 1.73
CA SER A 184 -6.35 1.23 1.12
C SER A 184 -4.87 0.91 0.95
N LEU A 185 -4.09 1.85 0.38
CA LEU A 185 -2.64 1.69 0.22
C LEU A 185 -1.93 1.39 1.55
N LEU A 186 -2.23 2.17 2.60
CA LEU A 186 -1.56 1.97 3.88
C LEU A 186 -1.98 0.66 4.54
N PHE A 187 -3.25 0.28 4.44
CA PHE A 187 -3.70 -1.02 4.92
C PHE A 187 -3.01 -2.16 4.19
N HIS A 188 -2.95 -2.10 2.85
CA HIS A 188 -2.23 -3.04 2.00
C HIS A 188 -0.80 -3.27 2.50
N GLU A 189 -0.04 -2.20 2.72
CA GLU A 189 1.34 -2.30 3.18
C GLU A 189 1.45 -2.93 4.58
N THR A 190 0.50 -2.68 5.49
CA THR A 190 0.52 -3.31 6.82
C THR A 190 0.23 -4.82 6.77
N VAL A 191 -0.51 -5.30 5.75
CA VAL A 191 -0.78 -6.73 5.56
C VAL A 191 0.49 -7.50 5.21
N HIS A 192 1.44 -6.86 4.51
CA HIS A 192 2.75 -7.44 4.25
C HIS A 192 3.57 -7.71 5.53
N TRP A 193 3.31 -6.97 6.62
CA TRP A 193 3.95 -7.27 7.92
C TRP A 193 3.57 -8.66 8.46
N LEU A 194 2.47 -9.24 8.00
CA LEU A 194 2.04 -10.59 8.37
C LEU A 194 2.77 -11.71 7.60
N GLY A 195 3.61 -11.35 6.61
CA GLY A 195 4.33 -12.26 5.72
C GLY A 195 3.58 -12.62 4.44
N HIS A 196 2.48 -11.94 4.13
CA HIS A 196 1.81 -12.05 2.84
C HIS A 196 2.62 -11.27 1.81
N GLU A 197 2.82 -11.83 0.62
CA GLU A 197 3.62 -11.23 -0.44
C GLU A 197 2.83 -11.33 -1.75
N HIS A 198 3.10 -10.42 -2.67
CA HIS A 198 2.52 -10.51 -4.00
C HIS A 198 2.96 -11.80 -4.71
N SER A 199 2.00 -12.56 -5.20
CA SER A 199 2.24 -13.79 -5.94
C SER A 199 1.23 -13.97 -7.06
N ALA A 200 1.62 -14.69 -8.11
CA ALA A 200 0.68 -15.28 -9.05
C ALA A 200 0.46 -16.78 -8.76
N ILE A 201 1.36 -17.39 -7.98
CA ILE A 201 1.40 -18.82 -7.69
C ILE A 201 0.51 -19.14 -6.48
N TYR A 202 0.59 -18.31 -5.45
CA TYR A 202 -0.24 -18.40 -4.24
C TYR A 202 -1.28 -17.27 -4.22
N PRO A 203 -2.34 -17.38 -3.39
CA PRO A 203 -3.29 -16.30 -3.20
C PRO A 203 -2.59 -15.01 -2.81
N ASP A 204 -2.77 -13.97 -3.61
CA ASP A 204 -2.29 -12.62 -3.29
C ASP A 204 -3.24 -11.97 -2.30
N VAL A 205 -3.09 -12.32 -1.02
CA VAL A 205 -3.96 -11.87 0.07
C VAL A 205 -4.01 -10.34 0.12
N THR A 206 -2.88 -9.69 -0.09
CA THR A 206 -2.78 -8.23 -0.03
C THR A 206 -3.65 -7.57 -1.10
N SER A 207 -3.50 -7.97 -2.37
CA SER A 207 -4.36 -7.44 -3.45
C SER A 207 -5.83 -7.85 -3.30
N LEU A 208 -6.12 -9.03 -2.76
CA LEU A 208 -7.51 -9.46 -2.52
C LEU A 208 -8.18 -8.61 -1.43
N TYR A 209 -7.46 -8.26 -0.37
CA TYR A 209 -7.97 -7.40 0.69
C TYR A 209 -8.21 -5.97 0.19
N GLU A 210 -7.26 -5.40 -0.55
CA GLU A 210 -7.43 -4.11 -1.22
C GLU A 210 -8.72 -4.11 -2.07
N ALA A 211 -8.82 -5.04 -3.04
CA ALA A 211 -9.96 -5.08 -3.94
C ALA A 211 -11.30 -5.35 -3.23
N CYS A 212 -11.34 -6.27 -2.25
CA CYS A 212 -12.59 -6.60 -1.57
C CYS A 212 -13.02 -5.54 -0.55
N CYS A 213 -12.09 -5.08 0.30
CA CYS A 213 -12.43 -4.25 1.44
C CYS A 213 -12.55 -2.76 1.11
N PHE A 214 -11.90 -2.32 0.02
CA PHE A 214 -11.84 -0.91 -0.40
C PHE A 214 -12.58 -0.64 -1.72
N GLY A 215 -13.33 -1.63 -2.22
CA GLY A 215 -14.25 -1.42 -3.34
C GLY A 215 -13.61 -1.50 -4.73
N GLY A 216 -12.43 -2.10 -4.83
CA GLY A 216 -11.79 -2.43 -6.10
C GLY A 216 -10.39 -1.82 -6.22
N SER A 217 -10.06 -1.34 -7.41
CA SER A 217 -8.79 -0.72 -7.75
C SER A 217 -8.98 0.75 -8.12
N ASP A 218 -8.15 1.63 -7.57
CA ASP A 218 -8.11 3.05 -7.92
C ASP A 218 -7.81 3.32 -9.40
N TYR A 219 -7.20 2.34 -10.08
CA TYR A 219 -6.85 2.43 -11.50
C TYR A 219 -8.04 2.16 -12.45
N ILE A 220 -9.26 1.93 -11.93
CA ILE A 220 -10.44 1.63 -12.73
C ILE A 220 -11.53 2.66 -12.42
N THR A 221 -11.73 3.62 -13.32
CA THR A 221 -12.76 4.66 -13.17
C THR A 221 -14.19 4.17 -13.43
N ASP A 222 -14.38 3.10 -14.23
CA ASP A 222 -15.71 2.53 -14.46
C ASP A 222 -16.24 1.87 -13.17
N PRO A 223 -17.28 2.43 -12.54
CA PRO A 223 -17.74 1.94 -11.24
C PRO A 223 -18.39 0.57 -11.30
N ALA A 224 -18.93 0.15 -12.45
CA ALA A 224 -19.54 -1.17 -12.60
C ALA A 224 -18.48 -2.25 -12.77
N ILE A 225 -17.46 -1.99 -13.60
CA ILE A 225 -16.31 -2.89 -13.75
C ILE A 225 -15.55 -3.01 -12.42
N ASN A 226 -15.28 -1.88 -11.76
CA ASN A 226 -14.54 -1.87 -10.51
C ASN A 226 -15.27 -2.65 -9.41
N ARG A 227 -16.59 -2.48 -9.30
CA ARG A 227 -17.43 -3.26 -8.39
C ARG A 227 -17.40 -4.75 -8.69
N ALA A 228 -17.41 -5.15 -9.96
CA ALA A 228 -17.33 -6.56 -10.34
C ALA A 228 -16.01 -7.21 -9.89
N HIS A 229 -14.89 -6.47 -9.96
CA HIS A 229 -13.60 -6.94 -9.42
C HIS A 229 -13.62 -7.04 -7.90
N ALA A 230 -14.21 -6.07 -7.21
CA ALA A 230 -14.39 -6.10 -5.75
C ALA A 230 -15.23 -7.31 -5.30
N GLU A 231 -16.37 -7.56 -5.95
CA GLU A 231 -17.23 -8.71 -5.68
C GLU A 231 -16.51 -10.04 -5.93
N THR A 232 -15.72 -10.12 -7.01
CA THR A 232 -14.89 -11.29 -7.33
C THR A 232 -13.85 -11.53 -6.25
N ALA A 233 -13.13 -10.49 -5.81
CA ALA A 233 -12.16 -10.60 -4.73
C ALA A 233 -12.81 -11.08 -3.43
N CYS A 234 -13.98 -10.54 -3.07
CA CYS A 234 -14.72 -10.98 -1.89
C CYS A 234 -15.21 -12.42 -1.99
N ALA A 235 -15.65 -12.86 -3.17
CA ALA A 235 -16.04 -14.25 -3.40
C ALA A 235 -14.85 -15.20 -3.20
N ILE A 236 -13.66 -14.81 -3.66
CA ILE A 236 -12.41 -15.55 -3.41
C ILE A 236 -12.12 -15.61 -1.90
N LEU A 237 -12.22 -14.50 -1.17
CA LEU A 237 -11.99 -14.44 0.29
C LEU A 237 -13.04 -15.22 1.12
N LYS A 238 -14.18 -15.56 0.53
CA LYS A 238 -15.21 -16.41 1.14
C LYS A 238 -15.05 -17.89 0.81
N ASP A 239 -14.18 -18.23 -0.13
CA ASP A 239 -14.04 -19.61 -0.62
C ASP A 239 -13.45 -20.54 0.44
N ASP A 240 -14.34 -21.26 1.12
CA ASP A 240 -14.00 -22.23 2.15
C ASP A 240 -13.02 -23.30 1.67
N THR A 241 -13.16 -23.77 0.42
CA THR A 241 -12.26 -24.78 -0.13
C THR A 241 -10.81 -24.27 -0.20
N LEU A 242 -10.64 -23.00 -0.59
CA LEU A 242 -9.32 -22.38 -0.67
C LEU A 242 -8.73 -22.15 0.73
N TRP A 243 -9.49 -21.50 1.61
CA TRP A 243 -8.96 -20.99 2.88
C TRP A 243 -8.92 -22.02 4.00
N SER A 244 -9.72 -23.10 3.94
CA SER A 244 -9.51 -24.29 4.79
C SER A 244 -8.16 -24.96 4.54
N ASN A 245 -7.47 -24.64 3.43
CA ASN A 245 -6.14 -25.14 3.10
C ASN A 245 -5.03 -24.09 3.28
N ALA A 246 -5.28 -22.97 3.98
CA ALA A 246 -4.30 -21.90 4.16
C ALA A 246 -2.98 -22.34 4.81
N TYR A 247 -3.00 -23.40 5.62
CA TYR A 247 -1.80 -23.99 6.24
C TYR A 247 -1.23 -25.18 5.45
N HIS A 248 -1.70 -25.41 4.23
CA HIS A 248 -1.23 -26.43 3.31
C HIS A 248 -0.86 -25.80 1.95
N PRO A 249 0.29 -25.08 1.86
CA PRO A 249 0.61 -24.20 0.74
C PRO A 249 0.49 -24.85 -0.63
N TYR A 250 1.01 -26.07 -0.80
CA TYR A 250 0.91 -26.79 -2.08
C TYR A 250 -0.54 -27.10 -2.48
N ARG A 251 -1.39 -27.45 -1.51
CA ARG A 251 -2.80 -27.74 -1.78
C ARG A 251 -3.57 -26.46 -2.08
N GLN A 252 -3.31 -25.39 -1.32
CA GLN A 252 -3.89 -24.07 -1.57
C GLN A 252 -3.52 -23.54 -2.96
N MET A 253 -2.24 -23.61 -3.34
CA MET A 253 -1.73 -23.26 -4.67
C MET A 253 -2.46 -24.02 -5.78
N ARG A 254 -2.65 -25.34 -5.62
CA ARG A 254 -3.40 -26.13 -6.60
C ARG A 254 -4.86 -25.67 -6.72
N ILE A 255 -5.53 -25.40 -5.61
CA ILE A 255 -6.91 -24.91 -5.61
C ILE A 255 -6.99 -23.53 -6.28
N TRP A 256 -6.06 -22.63 -5.93
CA TRP A 256 -5.91 -21.30 -6.50
C TRP A 256 -5.83 -21.34 -8.04
N HIS A 257 -4.96 -22.19 -8.58
CA HIS A 257 -4.83 -22.37 -10.02
C HIS A 257 -6.02 -23.08 -10.67
N LEU A 258 -6.53 -24.16 -10.06
CA LEU A 258 -7.67 -24.93 -10.60
C LEU A 258 -8.95 -24.10 -10.69
N LYS A 259 -9.15 -23.17 -9.75
CA LYS A 259 -10.27 -22.22 -9.78
C LYS A 259 -10.01 -20.99 -10.67
N GLY A 260 -8.81 -20.89 -11.25
CA GLY A 260 -8.42 -19.80 -12.16
C GLY A 260 -8.24 -18.44 -11.46
N TYR A 261 -8.06 -18.44 -10.14
CA TYR A 261 -7.90 -17.22 -9.35
C TYR A 261 -6.54 -16.54 -9.57
N ASP A 262 -5.55 -17.30 -10.02
CA ASP A 262 -4.25 -16.79 -10.50
C ASP A 262 -4.37 -15.74 -11.60
N ARG A 263 -5.48 -15.74 -12.36
CA ARG A 263 -5.75 -14.76 -13.42
C ARG A 263 -6.43 -13.49 -12.92
N PHE A 264 -6.85 -13.42 -11.66
CA PHE A 264 -7.61 -12.28 -11.13
C PHE A 264 -6.89 -10.95 -11.36
N LYS A 265 -5.63 -10.84 -10.93
CA LYS A 265 -4.84 -9.61 -11.12
C LYS A 265 -4.63 -9.24 -12.58
N ALA A 266 -4.41 -10.24 -13.44
CA ALA A 266 -4.23 -10.00 -14.87
C ALA A 266 -5.51 -9.45 -15.52
N ARG A 267 -6.68 -9.96 -15.11
CA ARG A 267 -7.99 -9.45 -15.56
C ARG A 267 -8.22 -8.03 -15.06
N MET A 268 -8.01 -7.77 -13.78
CA MET A 268 -8.19 -6.44 -13.20
C MET A 268 -7.27 -5.39 -13.87
N ARG A 269 -6.00 -5.74 -14.13
CA ARG A 269 -5.06 -4.86 -14.83
C ARG A 269 -5.41 -4.60 -16.29
N ALA A 270 -6.16 -5.50 -16.94
CA ALA A 270 -6.60 -5.30 -18.32
C ALA A 270 -7.68 -4.21 -18.43
N ASP A 271 -8.36 -3.90 -17.31
CA ASP A 271 -9.39 -2.86 -17.22
C ASP A 271 -8.87 -1.56 -16.60
N PHE A 272 -7.55 -1.42 -16.40
CA PHE A 272 -6.97 -0.18 -15.92
C PHE A 272 -7.13 0.93 -16.97
N ASP A 273 -7.43 2.13 -16.50
CA ASP A 273 -7.47 3.30 -17.35
C ASP A 273 -6.10 3.55 -18.00
N PRO A 274 -6.08 3.93 -19.29
CA PRO A 274 -4.84 4.17 -20.05
C PRO A 274 -4.05 5.39 -19.59
#